data_AF-A0A814FFC6-F1
#
_entry.id   AF-A0A814FFC6-F1
#
_cell.length_a   1.000
_cell.length_b   1.000
_cell.length_c   1.000
_cell.angle_alpha   90.00
_cell.angle_beta   90.00
_cell.angle_gamma   90.00
#
_symmetry.space_group_name_H-M   'P 1'
#
loop_
_entity.id
_entity.type
_entity.pdbx_description
1 polymer ?
#
loop_
_entity_poly.entity_id
_entity_poly.type
_entity_poly.pdbx_seq_one_letter_code
_entity_poly.pdbx_strand_id
1 'polypeptide(L)'
;MIKHKAIEGGMGIHLYRNFSNQMSRGDWIIQEVFENCDFIQRLLPDTAPLSTVRIITSSSADKTVPIKPLTVVFRAGRSNEFTDHNAIFFNIDMTSGILSSGTTTQHWNKLGIHYFCQPDTSMWKEYMIHPDSGVRIEGVKWTNVVESIQIACNAHEKMCRDVPLIGWDVAHTSKGIILLELNISCNFFNGKFDKKYYTDFCYQWFHVLDKI
;
A
#
# COMPACT_ATOMS: atom_id res chain seq x y z
N MET A 1 2.12 0.81 -19.16
CA MET A 1 2.80 -0.07 -18.17
C MET A 1 2.37 -1.51 -18.40
N ILE A 2 3.29 -2.46 -18.29
CA ILE A 2 3.01 -3.89 -18.42
C ILE A 2 3.31 -4.55 -17.09
N LYS A 3 2.37 -5.34 -16.58
CA LYS A 3 2.50 -6.13 -15.35
C LYS A 3 2.29 -7.61 -15.64
N HIS A 4 2.98 -8.49 -14.93
CA HIS A 4 2.64 -9.91 -14.93
C HIS A 4 1.41 -10.16 -14.03
N LYS A 5 0.48 -11.04 -14.43
CA LYS A 5 -0.81 -11.24 -13.73
C LYS A 5 -0.71 -11.67 -12.26
N ALA A 6 0.39 -12.32 -11.86
CA ALA A 6 0.51 -13.01 -10.58
C ALA A 6 1.76 -12.64 -9.75
N ILE A 7 2.47 -11.57 -10.12
CA ILE A 7 3.68 -11.17 -9.40
C ILE A 7 3.36 -9.96 -8.51
N GLU A 8 3.55 -10.13 -7.21
CA GLU A 8 3.45 -9.07 -6.21
C GLU A 8 4.77 -8.29 -6.10
N GLY A 9 4.75 -7.15 -5.41
CA GLY A 9 6.00 -6.49 -5.04
C GLY A 9 6.65 -5.68 -6.17
N GLY A 10 5.90 -5.28 -7.21
CA GLY A 10 6.40 -4.45 -8.31
C GLY A 10 7.42 -5.15 -9.20
N MET A 11 7.74 -6.41 -8.92
CA MET A 11 8.61 -7.25 -9.73
C MET A 11 7.89 -7.59 -11.04
N GLY A 12 8.59 -7.46 -12.18
CA GLY A 12 8.00 -7.72 -13.50
C GLY A 12 7.10 -6.60 -14.04
N ILE A 13 7.19 -5.39 -13.46
CA ILE A 13 6.64 -4.18 -14.08
C ILE A 13 7.62 -3.63 -15.11
N HIS A 14 7.16 -3.41 -16.34
CA HIS A 14 7.95 -2.82 -17.41
C HIS A 14 7.21 -1.66 -18.09
N LEU A 15 7.95 -0.58 -18.39
CA LEU A 15 7.44 0.56 -19.14
C LEU A 15 7.94 0.48 -20.58
N TYR A 16 7.00 0.26 -21.51
CA TYR A 16 7.27 0.29 -22.94
C TYR A 16 6.52 1.45 -23.58
N ARG A 17 7.17 2.13 -24.53
CA ARG A 17 6.49 3.12 -25.39
C ARG A 17 5.63 2.46 -26.47
N ASN A 18 6.02 1.27 -26.93
CA ASN A 18 5.30 0.44 -27.92
C ASN A 18 5.41 -1.04 -27.51
N PHE A 19 4.31 -1.78 -27.60
CA PHE A 19 4.28 -3.23 -27.38
C PHE A 19 4.17 -3.95 -28.73
N SER A 20 5.16 -4.78 -29.10
CA SER A 20 5.15 -5.51 -30.36
C SER A 20 4.67 -6.96 -30.17
N ASN A 21 3.99 -7.50 -31.18
CA ASN A 21 3.45 -8.86 -31.20
C ASN A 21 4.52 -9.97 -31.05
N GLN A 22 5.82 -9.65 -31.05
CA GLN A 22 6.91 -10.63 -30.90
C GLN A 22 7.27 -10.93 -29.43
N MET A 23 6.72 -10.19 -28.45
CA MET A 23 6.84 -10.51 -27.01
C MET A 23 5.74 -11.48 -26.52
N SER A 24 5.18 -12.29 -27.41
CA SER A 24 3.93 -13.06 -27.28
C SER A 24 3.96 -14.27 -26.32
N ARG A 25 4.89 -14.35 -25.37
CA ARG A 25 5.05 -15.52 -24.49
C ARG A 25 4.89 -15.20 -23.00
N GLY A 26 3.89 -14.39 -22.63
CA GLY A 26 3.56 -14.17 -21.22
C GLY A 26 2.12 -13.71 -21.00
N ASP A 27 1.66 -13.90 -19.78
CA ASP A 27 0.34 -13.48 -19.29
C ASP A 27 0.43 -12.05 -18.73
N TRP A 28 0.26 -11.09 -19.63
CA TRP A 28 0.47 -9.68 -19.34
C TRP A 28 -0.82 -8.90 -19.14
N ILE A 29 -0.77 -7.93 -18.24
CA ILE A 29 -1.77 -6.86 -18.11
C ILE A 29 -1.13 -5.58 -18.65
N ILE A 30 -1.81 -4.93 -19.60
CA ILE A 30 -1.42 -3.61 -20.10
C ILE A 30 -2.32 -2.58 -19.43
N GLN A 31 -1.69 -1.63 -18.75
CA GLN A 31 -2.37 -0.55 -18.03
C GLN A 31 -1.81 0.80 -18.46
N GLU A 32 -2.67 1.82 -18.49
CA GLU A 32 -2.24 3.20 -18.66
C GLU A 32 -1.23 3.60 -17.56
N VAL A 33 -0.28 4.47 -17.88
CA VAL A 33 0.62 5.06 -16.89
C VAL A 33 -0.09 6.26 -16.28
N PHE A 34 -0.25 6.25 -14.96
CA PHE A 34 -0.83 7.37 -14.23
C PHE A 34 0.25 8.20 -13.53
N GLU A 35 -0.10 9.46 -13.29
CA GLU A 35 0.73 10.40 -12.54
C GLU A 35 0.04 10.78 -11.24
N ASN A 36 0.84 11.12 -10.23
CA ASN A 36 0.35 11.64 -8.95
C ASN A 36 -0.52 12.88 -9.17
N CYS A 37 -1.60 13.04 -8.39
CA CYS A 37 -2.36 14.29 -8.39
C CYS A 37 -1.53 15.45 -7.79
N ASP A 38 -1.93 16.70 -8.08
CA ASP A 38 -1.25 17.92 -7.63
C ASP A 38 -0.98 17.95 -6.11
N PHE A 39 -1.90 17.39 -5.31
CA PHE A 39 -1.72 17.29 -3.87
C PHE A 39 -0.50 16.44 -3.50
N ILE A 40 -0.35 15.26 -4.10
CA ILE A 40 0.79 14.37 -3.84
C ILE A 40 2.07 14.94 -4.44
N GLN A 41 2.01 15.52 -5.65
CA GLN A 41 3.18 16.13 -6.29
C GLN A 41 3.83 17.22 -5.41
N ARG A 42 3.03 17.98 -4.65
CA ARG A 42 3.55 18.98 -3.70
C ARG A 42 4.26 18.40 -2.47
N LEU A 43 4.06 17.12 -2.17
CA LEU A 43 4.67 16.44 -1.02
C LEU A 43 5.96 15.70 -1.40
N LEU A 44 6.06 15.28 -2.66
CA LEU A 44 7.08 14.38 -3.16
C LEU A 44 8.06 15.11 -4.10
N PRO A 45 9.25 14.56 -4.37
CA PRO A 45 10.14 15.13 -5.36
C PRO A 45 9.55 14.96 -6.78
N ASP A 46 9.90 15.85 -7.70
CA ASP A 46 9.41 15.84 -9.09
C ASP A 46 9.70 14.52 -9.84
N THR A 47 10.70 13.77 -9.38
CA THR A 47 11.12 12.48 -9.95
C THR A 47 10.51 11.27 -9.21
N ALA A 48 9.60 11.49 -8.26
CA ALA A 48 8.94 10.39 -7.56
C ALA A 48 8.06 9.58 -8.53
N PRO A 49 8.05 8.25 -8.40
CA PRO A 49 7.08 7.42 -9.13
C PRO A 49 5.66 7.70 -8.65
N LEU A 50 4.68 7.09 -9.32
CA LEU A 50 3.30 7.05 -8.83
C LEU A 50 3.28 6.45 -7.43
N SER A 51 2.80 7.24 -6.46
CA SER A 51 2.66 6.84 -5.07
C SER A 51 1.26 6.34 -4.80
N THR A 52 1.17 5.33 -3.93
CA THR A 52 -0.11 4.70 -3.59
C THR A 52 -0.48 4.88 -2.12
N VAL A 53 -1.76 4.74 -1.84
CA VAL A 53 -2.32 4.56 -0.51
C VAL A 53 -2.68 3.09 -0.37
N ARG A 54 -1.96 2.39 0.51
CA ARG A 54 -2.27 1.03 0.94
C ARG A 54 -3.45 1.05 1.88
N ILE A 55 -4.56 0.41 1.50
CA ILE A 55 -5.74 0.25 2.36
C ILE A 55 -5.92 -1.23 2.64
N ILE A 56 -5.84 -1.63 3.90
CA ILE A 56 -6.13 -3.01 4.29
C ILE A 56 -7.60 -3.09 4.67
N THR A 57 -8.33 -4.00 4.05
CA THR A 57 -9.73 -4.28 4.37
C THR A 57 -9.89 -5.73 4.82
N SER A 58 -10.88 -5.95 5.69
CA SER A 58 -11.18 -7.23 6.32
C SER A 58 -12.62 -7.63 6.05
N SER A 59 -12.79 -8.91 5.74
CA SER A 59 -14.08 -9.56 5.49
C SER A 59 -14.37 -10.50 6.64
N SER A 60 -15.47 -10.30 7.36
CA SER A 60 -15.86 -11.21 8.44
C SER A 60 -16.25 -12.59 7.89
N ALA A 61 -16.01 -13.63 8.69
CA ALA A 61 -16.57 -14.96 8.47
C ALA A 61 -18.11 -14.93 8.46
N ASP A 62 -18.70 -14.10 9.33
CA ASP A 62 -20.13 -13.77 9.26
C ASP A 62 -20.37 -12.78 8.11
N LYS A 63 -20.98 -13.27 7.03
CA LYS A 63 -21.23 -12.50 5.80
C LYS A 63 -22.28 -11.40 5.97
N THR A 64 -22.97 -11.32 7.10
CA THR A 64 -23.87 -10.20 7.41
C THR A 64 -23.11 -8.96 7.89
N VAL A 65 -21.87 -9.13 8.38
CA VAL A 65 -21.01 -8.03 8.81
C VAL A 65 -20.35 -7.40 7.60
N PRO A 66 -20.49 -6.08 7.37
CA PRO A 66 -19.91 -5.41 6.21
C PRO A 66 -18.37 -5.43 6.24
N ILE A 67 -17.74 -5.30 5.07
CA ILE A 67 -16.29 -5.11 4.97
C ILE A 67 -15.84 -3.93 5.83
N LYS A 68 -14.78 -4.13 6.61
CA LYS A 68 -14.19 -3.10 7.46
C LYS A 68 -12.77 -2.74 7.02
N PRO A 69 -12.43 -1.44 6.92
CA PRO A 69 -11.05 -1.02 6.79
C PRO A 69 -10.32 -1.24 8.12
N LEU A 70 -9.08 -1.75 8.06
CA LEU A 70 -8.22 -1.96 9.20
C LEU A 70 -7.20 -0.83 9.38
N THR A 71 -6.56 -0.43 8.27
CA THR A 71 -5.54 0.60 8.28
C THR A 71 -5.37 1.22 6.90
N VAL A 72 -4.81 2.44 6.87
CA VAL A 72 -4.54 3.21 5.67
C VAL A 72 -3.14 3.79 5.77
N VAL A 73 -2.30 3.54 4.77
CA VAL A 73 -0.90 3.95 4.76
C VAL A 73 -0.55 4.59 3.43
N PHE A 74 -0.05 5.82 3.47
CA PHE A 74 0.54 6.48 2.31
C PHE A 74 1.97 5.98 2.08
N ARG A 75 2.25 5.51 0.87
CA ARG A 75 3.57 5.10 0.39
C ARG A 75 4.21 6.25 -0.37
N ALA A 76 4.94 7.10 0.33
CA ALA A 76 5.64 8.24 -0.25
C ALA A 76 6.87 7.75 -1.04
N GLY A 77 6.78 7.81 -2.36
CA GLY A 77 7.81 7.34 -3.28
C GLY A 77 9.09 8.17 -3.18
N ARG A 78 10.23 7.51 -3.36
CA ARG A 78 11.57 8.11 -3.31
C ARG A 78 12.00 8.54 -4.73
N SER A 79 12.89 9.53 -4.80
CA SER A 79 13.45 9.99 -6.09
C SER A 79 14.16 8.85 -6.82
N ASN A 80 14.06 8.84 -8.15
CA ASN A 80 14.74 7.91 -9.05
C ASN A 80 14.35 6.42 -8.89
N GLU A 81 13.27 6.13 -8.15
CA GLU A 81 12.73 4.79 -8.07
C GLU A 81 11.72 4.54 -9.20
N PHE A 82 11.68 3.31 -9.69
CA PHE A 82 10.77 2.93 -10.78
C PHE A 82 9.31 2.78 -10.30
N THR A 83 9.14 2.45 -9.02
CA THR A 83 7.87 2.22 -8.34
C THR A 83 8.00 2.59 -6.86
N ASP A 84 6.89 2.75 -6.14
CA ASP A 84 6.88 3.10 -4.72
C ASP A 84 7.24 1.93 -3.78
N HIS A 85 7.99 0.93 -4.26
CA HIS A 85 8.48 -0.21 -3.46
C HIS A 85 9.53 0.23 -2.44
N ASN A 86 10.36 1.19 -2.82
CA ASN A 86 11.18 1.93 -1.89
C ASN A 86 10.46 3.24 -1.57
N ALA A 87 9.79 3.26 -0.42
CA ALA A 87 8.95 4.37 0.02
C ALA A 87 9.12 4.64 1.53
N ILE A 88 8.74 5.85 1.93
CA ILE A 88 8.48 6.15 3.33
C ILE A 88 6.98 5.91 3.59
N PHE A 89 6.67 5.12 4.61
CA PHE A 89 5.32 4.70 4.94
C PHE A 89 4.74 5.58 6.04
N PHE A 90 3.72 6.38 5.72
CA PHE A 90 3.03 7.25 6.67
C PHE A 90 1.62 6.73 6.93
N ASN A 91 1.27 6.47 8.20
CA ASN A 91 -0.11 6.10 8.51
C ASN A 91 -1.04 7.31 8.32
N ILE A 92 -2.17 7.10 7.69
CA ILE A 92 -3.26 8.08 7.60
C ILE A 92 -4.30 7.71 8.65
N ASP A 93 -4.61 8.63 9.55
CA ASP A 93 -5.76 8.45 10.45
C ASP A 93 -7.06 8.41 9.62
N MET A 94 -7.82 7.31 9.73
CA MET A 94 -8.97 7.05 8.85
C MET A 94 -10.12 8.05 9.03
N THR A 95 -10.18 8.73 10.19
CA THR A 95 -11.26 9.66 10.53
C THR A 95 -10.88 11.10 10.18
N SER A 96 -9.71 11.54 10.64
CA SER A 96 -9.23 12.92 10.48
C SER A 96 -8.47 13.14 9.17
N GLY A 97 -7.95 12.08 8.55
CA GLY A 97 -7.07 12.13 7.39
C GLY A 97 -5.65 12.59 7.71
N ILE A 98 -5.28 12.76 8.98
CA ILE A 98 -3.98 13.30 9.36
C ILE A 98 -2.89 12.23 9.21
N LEU A 99 -1.81 12.59 8.53
CA LEU A 99 -0.61 11.77 8.38
C LEU A 99 0.22 11.76 9.66
N SER A 100 0.57 10.58 10.16
CA SER A 100 1.52 10.42 11.26
C SER A 100 2.96 10.64 10.79
N SER A 101 3.94 10.45 11.66
CA SER A 101 5.32 10.21 11.27
C SER A 101 5.47 8.94 10.41
N GLY A 102 6.50 8.93 9.57
CA GLY A 102 6.80 7.86 8.62
C GLY A 102 7.95 6.96 9.06
N THR A 103 8.02 5.76 8.48
CA THR A 103 9.14 4.82 8.65
C THR A 103 9.46 4.13 7.33
N THR A 104 10.56 3.38 7.26
CA THR A 104 10.95 2.55 6.10
C THR A 104 10.90 1.08 6.48
N THR A 105 10.64 0.19 5.53
CA THR A 105 10.64 -1.28 5.76
C THR A 105 12.00 -1.94 5.47
N GLN A 106 13.02 -1.16 5.06
CA GLN A 106 14.34 -1.69 4.67
C GLN A 106 15.07 -2.47 5.78
N HIS A 107 14.63 -2.34 7.04
CA HIS A 107 15.19 -3.08 8.16
C HIS A 107 14.60 -4.50 8.30
N TRP A 108 13.46 -4.82 7.67
CA TRP A 108 12.79 -6.12 7.83
C TRP A 108 13.53 -7.29 7.15
N ASN A 109 14.28 -7.01 6.08
CA ASN A 109 15.02 -8.03 5.33
C ASN A 109 16.48 -8.20 5.80
N LYS A 110 16.92 -7.50 6.86
CA LYS A 110 18.29 -7.57 7.38
C LYS A 110 18.32 -8.44 8.64
N LEU A 111 18.35 -9.76 8.44
CA LEU A 111 18.56 -10.75 9.50
C LEU A 111 19.96 -11.38 9.35
N GLY A 112 20.71 -11.49 10.45
CA GLY A 112 21.99 -12.23 10.47
C GLY A 112 23.03 -11.71 11.47
N ILE A 113 24.03 -12.57 11.73
CA ILE A 113 25.15 -12.37 12.69
C ILE A 113 25.97 -11.10 12.35
N HIS A 114 25.97 -10.70 11.07
CA HIS A 114 26.67 -9.51 10.58
C HIS A 114 26.11 -8.18 11.14
N TYR A 115 24.89 -8.17 11.68
CA TYR A 115 24.24 -6.98 12.27
C TYR A 115 24.45 -6.86 13.79
N PHE A 116 24.79 -7.96 14.49
CA PHE A 116 25.09 -7.94 15.93
C PHE A 116 26.34 -7.11 16.26
N CYS A 117 27.23 -6.91 15.29
CA CYS A 117 28.49 -6.19 15.46
C CYS A 117 28.43 -4.72 15.01
N GLN A 118 27.27 -4.20 14.57
CA GLN A 118 27.14 -2.80 14.16
C GLN A 118 26.68 -1.91 15.34
N PRO A 119 27.32 -0.75 15.60
CA PRO A 119 27.01 0.09 16.75
C PRO A 119 25.72 0.89 16.65
N ASP A 120 25.04 0.89 15.50
CA ASP A 120 23.84 1.69 15.25
C ASP A 120 22.57 0.83 15.32
N THR A 121 22.20 0.48 16.54
CA THR A 121 20.97 -0.25 16.87
C THR A 121 19.73 0.64 16.85
N SER A 122 19.78 1.84 16.28
CA SER A 122 18.60 2.70 16.12
C SER A 122 17.73 2.21 14.94
N MET A 123 17.17 1.01 15.11
CA MET A 123 16.45 0.23 14.09
C MET A 123 15.09 0.82 13.65
N TRP A 124 14.77 2.05 14.01
CA TRP A 124 13.52 2.73 13.65
C TRP A 124 13.80 4.20 13.34
N LYS A 125 14.14 4.49 12.09
CA LYS A 125 14.27 5.88 11.65
C LYS A 125 12.88 6.46 11.37
N GLU A 126 12.51 7.42 12.20
CA GLU A 126 11.26 8.17 12.06
C GLU A 126 11.47 9.35 11.10
N TYR A 127 10.50 9.56 10.22
CA TYR A 127 10.52 10.61 9.21
C TYR A 127 9.31 11.52 9.39
N MET A 128 9.54 12.77 9.81
CA MET A 128 8.52 13.82 9.76
C MET A 128 8.54 14.56 8.40
N ILE A 129 9.73 14.59 7.78
CA ILE A 129 10.04 15.27 6.53
C ILE A 129 10.44 14.22 5.50
N HIS A 130 9.93 14.35 4.27
CA HIS A 130 10.32 13.48 3.18
C HIS A 130 11.78 13.76 2.80
N PRO A 131 12.68 12.75 2.77
CA PRO A 131 14.11 13.02 2.67
C PRO A 131 14.57 13.58 1.33
N ASP A 132 13.79 13.41 0.26
CA ASP A 132 14.19 13.85 -1.08
C ASP A 132 13.54 15.16 -1.51
N SER A 133 12.37 15.51 -0.96
CA SER A 133 11.69 16.77 -1.28
C SER A 133 11.90 17.84 -0.20
N GLY A 134 12.33 17.45 1.01
CA GLY A 134 12.44 18.37 2.14
C GLY A 134 11.09 18.84 2.70
N VAL A 135 9.98 18.33 2.19
CA VAL A 135 8.62 18.71 2.60
C VAL A 135 8.22 17.93 3.86
N ARG A 136 7.64 18.62 4.85
CA ARG A 136 7.06 17.98 6.04
C ARG A 136 5.76 17.27 5.66
N ILE A 137 5.71 15.94 5.84
CA ILE A 137 4.54 15.10 5.55
C ILE A 137 3.72 14.87 6.82
N GLU A 138 4.37 14.70 7.98
CA GLU A 138 3.65 14.54 9.24
C GLU A 138 2.75 15.75 9.52
N GLY A 139 1.51 15.48 9.90
CA GLY A 139 0.51 16.49 10.21
C GLY A 139 -0.27 16.99 8.99
N VAL A 140 0.14 16.64 7.77
CA VAL A 140 -0.61 16.97 6.55
C VAL A 140 -1.95 16.23 6.57
N LYS A 141 -3.03 16.94 6.21
CA LYS A 141 -4.37 16.38 6.13
C LYS A 141 -4.66 15.86 4.72
N TRP A 142 -4.88 14.56 4.61
CA TRP A 142 -5.36 13.89 3.39
C TRP A 142 -6.87 14.07 3.25
N THR A 143 -7.32 14.81 2.24
CA THR A 143 -8.73 15.24 2.17
C THR A 143 -9.69 14.16 1.69
N ASN A 144 -9.26 13.23 0.84
CA ASN A 144 -10.13 12.23 0.19
C ASN A 144 -9.89 10.80 0.68
N VAL A 145 -9.53 10.65 1.97
CA VAL A 145 -9.23 9.32 2.55
C VAL A 145 -10.48 8.44 2.62
N VAL A 146 -11.62 9.02 3.01
CA VAL A 146 -12.89 8.31 3.16
C VAL A 146 -13.37 7.72 1.83
N GLU A 147 -13.25 8.47 0.74
CA GLU A 147 -13.59 8.01 -0.60
C GLU A 147 -12.71 6.83 -1.03
N SER A 148 -11.40 6.90 -0.74
CA SER A 148 -10.46 5.81 -1.03
C SER A 148 -10.81 4.54 -0.27
N ILE A 149 -11.13 4.68 1.01
CA ILE A 149 -11.59 3.58 1.87
C ILE A 149 -12.86 2.96 1.30
N GLN A 150 -13.83 3.78 0.90
CA GLN A 150 -15.10 3.31 0.37
C GLN A 150 -14.91 2.54 -0.94
N ILE A 151 -14.04 3.02 -1.84
CA ILE A 151 -13.67 2.30 -3.07
C ILE A 151 -13.10 0.92 -2.73
N ALA A 152 -12.13 0.85 -1.81
CA ALA A 152 -11.49 -0.41 -1.42
C ALA A 152 -12.48 -1.40 -0.76
N CYS A 153 -13.32 -0.92 0.16
CA CYS A 153 -14.35 -1.76 0.80
C CYS A 153 -15.38 -2.26 -0.20
N ASN A 154 -15.84 -1.41 -1.12
CA ASN A 154 -16.78 -1.79 -2.18
C ASN A 154 -16.17 -2.81 -3.14
N ALA A 155 -14.89 -2.66 -3.50
CA ALA A 155 -14.18 -3.62 -4.34
C ALA A 155 -14.05 -4.97 -3.63
N HIS A 156 -13.69 -4.99 -2.36
CA HIS A 156 -13.63 -6.21 -1.55
C HIS A 156 -14.99 -6.91 -1.50
N GLU A 157 -16.07 -6.19 -1.17
CA GLU A 157 -17.42 -6.76 -1.11
C GLU A 157 -17.85 -7.38 -2.46
N LYS A 158 -17.59 -6.68 -3.58
CA LYS A 158 -18.08 -7.11 -4.89
C LYS A 158 -17.24 -8.20 -5.55
N MET A 159 -15.93 -8.20 -5.32
CA MET A 159 -14.98 -9.01 -6.10
C MET A 159 -14.39 -10.16 -5.30
N CYS A 160 -14.25 -9.99 -3.98
CA CYS A 160 -13.42 -10.88 -3.16
C CYS A 160 -14.02 -11.12 -1.77
N ARG A 161 -15.36 -11.19 -1.64
CA ARG A 161 -16.05 -11.28 -0.35
C ARG A 161 -15.60 -12.46 0.52
N ASP A 162 -15.09 -13.53 -0.09
CA ASP A 162 -14.62 -14.73 0.60
C ASP A 162 -13.14 -14.70 0.98
N VAL A 163 -12.41 -13.67 0.57
CA VAL A 163 -11.03 -13.46 1.00
C VAL A 163 -11.05 -12.74 2.35
N PRO A 164 -10.44 -13.27 3.42
CA PRO A 164 -10.50 -12.65 4.74
C PRO A 164 -9.88 -11.26 4.80
N LEU A 165 -8.75 -11.07 4.12
CA LEU A 165 -7.88 -9.91 4.27
C LEU A 165 -7.30 -9.53 2.90
N ILE A 166 -7.38 -8.25 2.54
CA ILE A 166 -6.81 -7.74 1.29
C ILE A 166 -6.14 -6.39 1.54
N GLY A 167 -4.91 -6.24 1.03
CA GLY A 167 -4.26 -4.94 0.86
C GLY A 167 -4.53 -4.40 -0.53
N TRP A 168 -5.17 -3.23 -0.61
CA TRP A 168 -5.47 -2.54 -1.85
C TRP A 168 -4.48 -1.40 -2.06
N ASP A 169 -3.91 -1.31 -3.26
CA ASP A 169 -3.12 -0.15 -3.66
C ASP A 169 -4.01 0.82 -4.44
N VAL A 170 -4.27 1.98 -3.84
CA VAL A 170 -5.13 3.04 -4.38
C VAL A 170 -4.27 4.24 -4.77
N ALA A 171 -4.33 4.66 -6.02
CA ALA A 171 -3.64 5.85 -6.50
C ALA A 171 -4.58 7.05 -6.57
N HIS A 172 -4.08 8.22 -6.14
CA HIS A 172 -4.74 9.50 -6.36
C HIS A 172 -4.05 10.18 -7.52
N THR A 173 -4.77 10.30 -8.64
CA THR A 173 -4.22 10.74 -9.92
C THR A 173 -4.89 12.01 -10.41
N SER A 174 -4.33 12.65 -11.44
CA SER A 174 -4.99 13.77 -12.13
C SER A 174 -6.34 13.39 -12.76
N LYS A 175 -6.62 12.08 -12.94
CA LYS A 175 -7.88 11.55 -13.47
C LYS A 175 -8.84 11.06 -12.38
N GLY A 176 -8.51 11.25 -11.10
CA GLY A 176 -9.28 10.78 -9.95
C GLY A 176 -8.62 9.62 -9.20
N ILE A 177 -9.40 8.97 -8.33
CA ILE A 177 -8.93 7.88 -7.47
C ILE A 177 -9.08 6.55 -8.21
N ILE A 178 -7.98 5.80 -8.30
CA ILE A 178 -7.90 4.57 -9.11
C ILE A 178 -7.39 3.42 -8.25
N LEU A 179 -8.08 2.27 -8.33
CA LEU A 179 -7.63 1.01 -7.74
C LEU A 179 -6.63 0.35 -8.68
N LEU A 180 -5.38 0.15 -8.25
CA LEU A 180 -4.31 -0.36 -9.11
C LEU A 180 -4.14 -1.87 -9.01
N GLU A 181 -4.15 -2.41 -7.79
CA GLU A 181 -3.94 -3.82 -7.52
C GLU A 181 -4.49 -4.22 -6.15
N LEU A 182 -4.67 -5.53 -5.99
CA LEU A 182 -4.97 -6.18 -4.74
C LEU A 182 -3.81 -7.11 -4.38
N ASN A 183 -3.46 -7.18 -3.10
CA ASN A 183 -2.50 -8.13 -2.56
C ASN A 183 -3.18 -8.93 -1.45
N ILE A 184 -3.22 -10.26 -1.60
CA ILE A 184 -3.81 -11.17 -0.62
C ILE A 184 -2.80 -11.43 0.51
N SER A 185 -1.50 -11.43 0.19
CA SER A 185 -0.43 -11.44 1.18
C SER A 185 0.03 -10.01 1.49
N CYS A 186 -0.78 -9.27 2.26
CA CYS A 186 -0.50 -7.86 2.52
C CYS A 186 0.21 -7.61 3.86
N ASN A 187 1.21 -6.73 3.84
CA ASN A 187 1.85 -6.18 5.03
C ASN A 187 1.10 -4.93 5.53
N PHE A 188 1.05 -4.76 6.86
CA PHE A 188 0.48 -3.58 7.51
C PHE A 188 1.40 -2.35 7.46
N PHE A 189 2.68 -2.52 7.13
CA PHE A 189 3.67 -1.44 7.10
C PHE A 189 3.66 -0.63 8.40
N ASN A 190 3.64 0.70 8.31
CA ASN A 190 3.50 1.60 9.44
C ASN A 190 2.04 1.80 9.89
N GLY A 191 1.11 0.98 9.39
CA GLY A 191 -0.31 1.12 9.64
C GLY A 191 -0.68 0.93 11.11
N LYS A 192 -1.46 1.88 11.64
CA LYS A 192 -2.12 1.76 12.93
C LYS A 192 -3.46 1.09 12.72
N PHE A 193 -3.77 0.10 13.57
CA PHE A 193 -5.01 -0.65 13.53
C PHE A 193 -5.40 -1.12 14.94
N ASP A 194 -6.68 -1.45 15.12
CA ASP A 194 -7.17 -2.07 16.35
C ASP A 194 -6.68 -3.52 16.45
N LYS A 195 -5.68 -3.74 17.32
CA LYS A 195 -5.08 -5.06 17.55
C LYS A 195 -6.06 -6.06 18.13
N LYS A 196 -7.00 -5.61 18.98
CA LYS A 196 -7.99 -6.50 19.58
C LYS A 196 -8.94 -6.97 18.48
N TYR A 197 -9.46 -6.04 17.69
CA TYR A 197 -10.31 -6.36 16.55
C TYR A 197 -9.62 -7.32 15.58
N TYR A 198 -8.38 -7.04 15.19
CA TYR A 198 -7.62 -7.89 14.28
C TYR A 198 -7.39 -9.30 14.85
N THR A 199 -7.06 -9.41 16.13
CA THR A 199 -6.84 -10.70 16.79
C THR A 199 -8.14 -11.51 16.84
N ASP A 200 -9.25 -10.88 17.24
CA ASP A 200 -10.58 -11.51 17.25
C ASP A 200 -10.99 -11.97 15.84
N PHE A 201 -10.74 -11.13 14.82
CA PHE A 201 -10.95 -11.45 13.41
C PHE A 201 -10.16 -12.70 12.98
N CYS A 202 -8.87 -12.78 13.31
CA CYS A 202 -8.05 -13.95 13.00
C CYS A 202 -8.61 -15.22 13.65
N TYR A 203 -8.97 -15.16 14.94
CA TYR A 203 -9.55 -16.30 15.65
C TYR A 203 -10.85 -16.79 15.02
N GLN A 204 -11.72 -15.87 14.58
CA GLN A 204 -12.96 -16.24 13.89
C GLN A 204 -12.68 -17.04 12.62
N TRP A 205 -11.73 -16.59 11.80
CA TRP A 205 -11.38 -17.28 10.56
C TRP A 205 -10.69 -18.62 10.80
N PHE A 206 -9.78 -18.73 11.78
CA PHE A 206 -9.20 -20.02 12.17
C PHE A 206 -10.29 -21.01 12.59
N HIS A 207 -11.27 -20.59 13.37
CA HIS A 207 -12.35 -21.47 13.81
C HIS A 207 -13.27 -21.91 12.67
N VAL A 208 -13.41 -21.12 11.60
CA VAL A 208 -14.10 -21.54 10.38
C VAL A 208 -13.28 -22.57 9.62
N LEU A 209 -11.98 -22.34 9.46
CA LEU A 209 -11.08 -23.25 8.75
C LEU A 209 -10.96 -24.62 9.43
N ASP A 210 -10.96 -24.67 10.77
CA ASP A 210 -10.94 -25.93 11.53
C ASP A 210 -12.19 -26.81 11.31
N LYS A 211 -13.25 -26.27 10.71
CA LYS A 211 -14.52 -26.98 10.44
C LYS A 211 -14.66 -27.47 9.00
N ILE A 212 -13.67 -27.18 8.13
CA ILE A 212 -13.63 -27.59 6.72
C ILE A 212 -12.79 -28.86 6.62
#